data_AF-A0A238Z9A7-F1
#
_entry.id   AF-A0A238Z9A7-F1
#
_cell.length_a   1.000
_cell.length_b   1.000
_cell.length_c   1.000
_cell.angle_alpha   90.00
_cell.angle_beta   90.00
_cell.angle_gamma   90.00
#
_symmetry.space_group_name_H-M   'P 1'
#
loop_
_entity.id
_entity.type
_entity.pdbx_description
1 polymer ?
#
loop_
_entity_poly.entity_id
_entity_poly.type
_entity_poly.pdbx_seq_one_letter_code
_entity_poly.pdbx_strand_id
1 'polypeptide(L)'
;MSIAIPSGLVHNGAGIPDLCSRHGESASVRKPVKFWSKPPAWSYLLIVFGALPFLIVTLILRKEVQAQAWPFCPQCVKLRKNRLIIGISLMALLPLSFVLAGVAGDAGPVLVMLAFFLAIAGLLVVTRGIYRILPWGFASRDGSTVDFPKAHPNFVAAAQAAHAQAMQQYAAWHASQQAAYAQQQAAYQPPQF
;
A
#
# COMPACT_ATOMS: atom_id res chain seq x y z
N MET A 1 13.73 9.57 -4.15
CA MET A 1 13.45 9.58 -5.60
C MET A 1 12.02 9.08 -5.81
N SER A 2 11.35 9.49 -6.87
CA SER A 2 10.01 9.00 -7.21
C SER A 2 10.07 7.97 -8.33
N ILE A 3 9.24 6.94 -8.26
CA ILE A 3 9.02 5.98 -9.35
C ILE A 3 7.53 5.64 -9.45
N ALA A 4 7.04 5.50 -10.67
CA ALA A 4 5.71 4.99 -10.98
C ALA A 4 5.83 3.57 -11.54
N ILE A 5 5.13 2.61 -10.93
CA ILE A 5 5.12 1.21 -11.36
C ILE A 5 3.75 0.90 -12.00
N PRO A 6 3.68 0.40 -13.24
CA PRO A 6 2.42 -0.04 -13.84
C PRO A 6 1.67 -1.02 -12.95
N SER A 7 0.38 -0.79 -12.74
CA SER A 7 -0.44 -1.56 -11.77
C SER A 7 -0.51 -3.04 -12.12
N GLY A 8 -0.51 -3.40 -13.40
CA GLY A 8 -0.42 -4.80 -13.84
C GLY A 8 0.85 -5.51 -13.38
N LEU A 9 2.00 -4.80 -13.37
CA LEU A 9 3.27 -5.35 -12.88
C LEU A 9 3.29 -5.46 -11.35
N VAL A 10 2.62 -4.54 -10.64
CA VAL A 10 2.42 -4.62 -9.18
C VAL A 10 1.52 -5.79 -8.80
N HIS A 11 0.43 -5.99 -9.53
CA HIS A 11 -0.54 -7.03 -9.25
C HIS A 11 0.06 -8.43 -9.38
N ASN A 12 0.80 -8.65 -10.48
CA ASN A 12 1.40 -9.94 -10.80
C ASN A 12 2.74 -10.17 -10.09
N GLY A 13 3.27 -9.17 -9.38
CA GLY A 13 4.55 -9.23 -8.68
C GLY A 13 5.81 -9.15 -9.58
N ALA A 14 5.65 -9.20 -10.91
CA ALA A 14 6.77 -9.19 -11.86
C ALA A 14 7.59 -7.88 -11.85
N GLY A 15 6.98 -6.75 -11.52
CA GLY A 15 7.67 -5.45 -11.44
C GLY A 15 8.15 -5.09 -10.03
N ILE A 16 8.05 -6.00 -9.06
CA ILE A 16 8.39 -5.70 -7.67
C ILE A 16 9.75 -6.33 -7.34
N PRO A 17 10.83 -5.54 -7.21
CA PRO A 17 12.13 -6.08 -6.83
C PRO A 17 12.08 -6.65 -5.41
N ASP A 18 13.01 -7.55 -5.08
CA ASP A 18 13.12 -8.13 -3.72
C ASP A 18 13.72 -7.15 -2.69
N LEU A 19 13.44 -5.86 -2.84
CA LEU A 19 13.91 -4.77 -1.99
C LEU A 19 12.73 -4.02 -1.40
N CYS A 20 12.85 -3.57 -0.17
CA CYS A 20 11.84 -2.73 0.46
C CYS A 20 11.84 -1.32 -0.14
N SER A 21 10.68 -0.80 -0.55
CA SER A 21 10.58 0.55 -1.13
C SER A 21 11.06 1.67 -0.21
N ARG A 22 11.00 1.48 1.11
CA ARG A 22 11.33 2.50 2.09
C ARG A 22 12.81 2.54 2.48
N HIS A 23 13.42 1.37 2.68
CA HIS A 23 14.79 1.26 3.21
C HIS A 23 15.78 0.69 2.18
N GLY A 24 15.31 0.14 1.06
CA GLY A 24 16.18 -0.44 0.03
C GLY A 24 16.90 -1.73 0.43
N GLU A 25 16.55 -2.31 1.58
CA GLU A 25 17.06 -3.60 2.06
C GLU A 25 16.28 -4.78 1.48
N SER A 26 16.89 -5.97 1.48
CA SER A 26 16.24 -7.20 1.04
C SER A 26 14.98 -7.53 1.84
N ALA A 27 14.01 -8.15 1.17
CA ALA A 27 12.77 -8.56 1.80
C ALA A 27 13.02 -9.72 2.78
N SER A 28 12.53 -9.59 4.01
CA SER A 28 12.45 -10.72 4.95
C SER A 28 11.06 -11.33 5.00
N VAL A 29 10.03 -10.56 4.67
CA VAL A 29 8.64 -11.00 4.68
C VAL A 29 7.90 -10.37 3.50
N ARG A 30 7.03 -11.16 2.85
CA ARG A 30 6.10 -10.68 1.82
C ARG A 30 4.66 -10.71 2.34
N LYS A 31 3.91 -9.63 2.14
CA LYS A 31 2.50 -9.52 2.56
C LYS A 31 1.64 -8.85 1.49
N PRO A 32 0.34 -9.19 1.40
CA PRO A 32 -0.55 -8.48 0.50
C PRO A 32 -0.74 -7.03 0.97
N VAL A 33 -0.69 -6.09 0.04
CA VAL A 33 -0.87 -4.66 0.27
C VAL A 33 -1.85 -4.10 -0.74
N LYS A 34 -2.80 -3.28 -0.26
CA LYS A 34 -3.71 -2.51 -1.12
C LYS A 34 -3.29 -1.05 -1.15
N PHE A 35 -2.85 -0.59 -2.31
CA PHE A 35 -2.58 0.80 -2.59
C PHE A 35 -3.87 1.50 -2.99
N TRP A 36 -4.10 2.69 -2.44
CA TRP A 36 -5.29 3.47 -2.73
C TRP A 36 -4.93 4.76 -3.45
N SER A 37 -5.83 5.21 -4.32
CA SER A 37 -5.74 6.54 -4.89
C SER A 37 -6.03 7.62 -3.85
N LYS A 38 -5.40 8.78 -4.03
CA LYS A 38 -5.72 9.97 -3.23
C LYS A 38 -7.13 10.45 -3.59
N PRO A 39 -7.93 10.89 -2.61
CA PRO A 39 -9.22 11.49 -2.91
C PRO A 39 -9.02 12.71 -3.84
N PRO A 40 -9.96 12.96 -4.77
CA PRO A 40 -9.85 14.11 -5.64
C PRO A 40 -9.93 15.40 -4.83
N ALA A 41 -9.15 16.43 -5.20
CA ALA A 41 -9.05 17.66 -4.39
C ALA A 41 -10.40 18.36 -4.20
N TRP A 42 -11.29 18.28 -5.19
CA TRP A 42 -12.63 18.86 -5.10
C TRP A 42 -13.52 18.16 -4.06
N SER A 43 -13.29 16.87 -3.75
CA SER A 43 -14.17 16.17 -2.79
C SER A 43 -14.07 16.77 -1.39
N TYR A 44 -12.97 17.44 -1.04
CA TYR A 44 -12.84 18.13 0.25
C TYR A 44 -13.89 19.24 0.44
N LEU A 45 -14.48 19.79 -0.63
CA LEU A 45 -15.60 20.73 -0.54
C LEU A 45 -16.84 20.09 0.09
N LEU A 46 -17.02 18.77 -0.06
CA LEU A 46 -18.15 18.03 0.53
C LEU A 46 -18.11 18.02 2.06
N ILE A 47 -16.95 18.28 2.68
CA ILE A 47 -16.82 18.35 4.14
C ILE A 47 -17.69 19.47 4.71
N VAL A 48 -17.88 20.57 3.96
CA VAL A 48 -18.76 21.68 4.36
C VAL A 48 -20.22 21.23 4.50
N PHE A 49 -20.63 20.25 3.68
CA PHE A 49 -21.95 19.63 3.74
C PHE A 49 -22.03 18.45 4.72
N GLY A 50 -20.93 18.17 5.44
CA GLY A 50 -20.82 17.11 6.43
C GLY A 50 -19.83 16.01 6.06
N ALA A 51 -19.39 15.25 7.06
CA ALA A 51 -18.43 14.15 6.87
C ALA A 51 -19.01 12.98 6.05
N LEU A 52 -20.33 12.73 6.16
CA LEU A 52 -20.99 11.60 5.49
C LEU A 52 -20.92 11.68 3.94
N PRO A 53 -21.36 12.77 3.27
CA PRO A 53 -21.27 12.86 1.81
C PRO A 53 -19.82 12.79 1.31
N PHE A 54 -18.88 13.40 2.04
CA PHE A 54 -17.45 13.26 1.76
C PHE A 54 -16.98 11.80 1.81
N LEU A 55 -17.32 11.06 2.86
CA LEU A 55 -16.94 9.65 2.99
C LEU A 55 -17.55 8.79 1.87
N ILE A 56 -18.81 8.99 1.53
CA ILE A 56 -19.48 8.24 0.46
C ILE A 56 -18.75 8.48 -0.87
N VAL A 57 -18.56 9.74 -1.28
CA VAL A 57 -17.92 10.08 -2.55
C VAL A 57 -16.47 9.60 -2.59
N THR A 58 -15.72 9.79 -1.50
CA THR A 58 -14.32 9.35 -1.47
C THR A 58 -14.16 7.84 -1.49
N LEU A 59 -15.09 7.07 -0.91
CA LEU A 59 -15.07 5.62 -0.97
C LEU A 59 -15.42 5.11 -2.37
N ILE A 60 -16.41 5.72 -3.04
CA ILE A 60 -16.82 5.35 -4.40
C ILE A 60 -15.73 5.66 -5.43
N LEU A 61 -15.09 6.82 -5.34
CA LEU A 61 -14.11 7.27 -6.33
C LEU A 61 -12.71 6.69 -6.10
N ARG A 62 -12.46 6.05 -4.96
CA ARG A 62 -11.14 5.50 -4.62
C ARG A 62 -10.88 4.26 -5.45
N LYS A 63 -9.78 4.29 -6.20
CA LYS A 63 -9.26 3.13 -6.91
C LYS A 63 -8.32 2.37 -6.00
N GLU A 64 -8.36 1.03 -6.08
CA GLU A 64 -7.42 0.17 -5.38
C GLU A 64 -6.57 -0.63 -6.36
N VAL A 65 -5.29 -0.77 -6.03
CA VAL A 65 -4.37 -1.70 -6.69
C VAL A 65 -3.84 -2.62 -5.61
N GLN A 66 -4.09 -3.92 -5.76
CA GLN A 66 -3.65 -4.94 -4.81
C GLN A 66 -2.35 -5.59 -5.29
N ALA A 67 -1.28 -5.44 -4.50
CA ALA A 67 -0.07 -6.24 -4.60
C ALA A 67 -0.23 -7.51 -3.75
N GLN A 68 -0.04 -8.69 -4.34
CA GLN A 68 -0.23 -9.95 -3.61
C GLN A 68 0.91 -10.25 -2.61
N ALA A 69 2.15 -9.90 -2.98
CA ALA A 69 3.35 -10.28 -2.23
C ALA A 69 4.35 -9.12 -2.11
N TRP A 70 3.94 -8.02 -1.46
CA TRP A 70 4.79 -6.84 -1.30
C TRP A 70 5.96 -7.08 -0.33
N PRO A 71 7.21 -6.75 -0.70
CA PRO A 71 8.40 -7.00 0.11
C PRO A 71 8.55 -6.01 1.27
N PHE A 72 8.78 -6.55 2.46
CA PHE A 72 9.11 -5.81 3.67
C PHE A 72 10.45 -6.29 4.23
N CYS A 73 11.34 -5.34 4.56
CA CYS A 73 12.62 -5.65 5.19
C CYS A 73 12.49 -5.83 6.72
N PRO A 74 13.52 -6.39 7.40
CA PRO A 74 13.52 -6.56 8.86
C PRO A 74 13.25 -5.27 9.63
N GLN A 75 13.76 -4.12 9.17
CA GLN A 75 13.50 -2.83 9.81
C GLN A 75 12.01 -2.44 9.79
N CYS A 76 11.33 -2.67 8.65
CA CYS A 76 9.89 -2.44 8.54
C CYS A 76 9.09 -3.35 9.47
N VAL A 77 9.49 -4.62 9.59
CA VAL A 77 8.84 -5.58 10.49
C VAL A 77 9.05 -5.18 11.96
N LYS A 78 10.27 -4.78 12.34
CA LYS A 78 10.59 -4.27 13.70
C LYS A 78 9.80 -3.01 14.02
N LEU A 79 9.72 -2.06 13.09
CA LEU A 79 8.96 -0.83 13.26
C LEU A 79 7.47 -1.12 13.49
N ARG A 80 6.89 -2.06 12.73
CA ARG A 80 5.50 -2.51 12.93
C ARG A 80 5.32 -3.13 14.31
N LYS A 81 6.20 -4.05 14.71
CA LYS A 81 6.13 -4.71 16.03
C LYS A 81 6.18 -3.68 17.15
N ASN A 82 7.12 -2.74 17.09
CA ASN A 82 7.24 -1.68 18.09
C ASN A 82 6.00 -0.79 18.14
N ARG A 83 5.44 -0.38 17.00
CA ARG A 83 4.20 0.42 16.95
C ARG A 83 3.00 -0.33 17.51
N LEU A 84 2.88 -1.64 17.24
CA LEU A 84 1.82 -2.45 17.80
C LEU A 84 1.97 -2.60 19.31
N ILE A 85 3.18 -2.88 19.81
CA ILE A 85 3.43 -2.99 21.26
C ILE A 85 3.11 -1.67 21.96
N ILE A 86 3.65 -0.54 21.48
CA ILE A 86 3.40 0.78 22.06
C ILE A 86 1.92 1.16 21.98
N GLY A 87 1.28 0.91 20.85
CA GLY A 87 -0.13 1.25 20.66
C GLY A 87 -1.05 0.42 21.54
N ILE A 88 -0.81 -0.89 21.64
CA ILE A 88 -1.57 -1.79 22.52
C ILE A 88 -1.31 -1.45 24.00
N SER A 89 -0.07 -1.15 24.39
CA SER A 89 0.23 -0.79 25.78
C SER A 89 -0.48 0.49 26.20
N LEU A 90 -0.54 1.50 25.32
CA LEU A 90 -1.32 2.72 25.56
C LEU A 90 -2.82 2.46 25.66
N MET A 91 -3.37 1.60 24.79
CA MET A 91 -4.80 1.24 24.86
C MET A 91 -5.15 0.44 26.11
N ALA A 92 -4.23 -0.39 26.61
CA ALA A 92 -4.42 -1.18 27.83
C ALA A 92 -4.49 -0.32 29.11
N LEU A 93 -4.01 0.93 29.08
CA LEU A 93 -4.14 1.86 30.21
C LEU A 93 -5.59 2.27 30.46
N LEU A 94 -6.46 2.23 29.44
CA LEU A 94 -7.86 2.60 29.58
C LEU A 94 -8.62 1.71 30.57
N PRO A 95 -8.70 0.37 30.40
CA PRO A 95 -9.37 -0.48 31.38
C PRO A 95 -8.70 -0.43 32.76
N LEU A 96 -7.36 -0.31 32.81
CA LEU A 96 -6.64 -0.15 34.08
C LEU A 96 -7.06 1.13 34.81
N SER A 97 -7.28 2.23 34.10
CA SER A 97 -7.70 3.49 34.69
C SER A 97 -9.09 3.42 35.33
N PHE A 98 -10.01 2.60 34.80
CA PHE A 98 -11.33 2.40 35.41
C PHE A 98 -11.23 1.69 36.76
N VAL A 99 -10.34 0.69 36.89
CA VAL A 99 -10.10 -0.01 38.16
C VAL A 99 -9.51 0.97 39.19
N LEU A 100 -8.53 1.77 38.77
CA LEU A 100 -7.88 2.75 39.64
C LEU A 100 -8.81 3.92 40.02
N ALA A 101 -9.73 4.31 39.13
CA ALA A 101 -10.69 5.37 39.41
C ALA A 101 -11.61 5.01 40.59
N GLY A 102 -11.91 3.72 40.80
CA GLY A 102 -12.71 3.26 41.94
C GLY A 102 -12.04 3.46 43.30
N VAL A 103 -10.72 3.56 43.34
CA VAL A 103 -9.95 3.77 44.59
C VAL A 103 -9.41 5.21 44.73
N ALA A 104 -9.36 5.97 43.64
CA ALA A 104 -8.75 7.30 43.59
C ALA A 104 -9.66 8.46 44.05
N GLY A 105 -10.92 8.19 44.44
CA GLY A 105 -11.87 9.20 44.89
C GLY A 105 -12.09 10.29 43.83
N ASP A 106 -11.96 11.56 44.24
CA ASP A 106 -12.23 12.73 43.38
C ASP A 106 -11.26 12.83 42.18
N ALA A 107 -10.09 12.18 42.23
CA ALA A 107 -9.16 12.15 41.11
C ALA A 107 -9.54 11.14 40.01
N GLY A 108 -10.50 10.24 40.27
CA GLY A 108 -10.92 9.18 39.35
C GLY A 108 -11.32 9.66 37.96
N PRO A 109 -12.22 10.66 37.82
CA PRO A 109 -12.62 11.18 36.50
C PRO A 109 -11.46 11.74 35.67
N VAL A 110 -10.50 12.41 36.31
CA VAL A 110 -9.32 12.97 35.64
C VAL A 110 -8.43 11.85 35.09
N LEU A 111 -8.23 10.78 35.85
CA LEU A 111 -7.46 9.60 35.40
C LEU A 111 -8.11 8.92 34.19
N VAL A 112 -9.44 8.76 34.20
CA VAL A 112 -10.18 8.15 33.08
C VAL A 112 -10.09 9.04 31.83
N MET A 113 -10.23 10.36 31.98
CA MET A 113 -10.11 11.29 30.85
C MET A 113 -8.69 11.25 30.24
N LEU A 114 -7.64 11.27 31.06
CA LEU A 114 -6.26 11.15 30.58
C LEU A 114 -6.03 9.82 29.85
N ALA A 115 -6.51 8.71 30.42
CA ALA A 115 -6.39 7.39 29.82
C ALA A 115 -7.16 7.29 28.49
N PHE A 116 -8.28 7.98 28.35
CA PHE A 116 -9.03 8.06 27.10
C PHE A 116 -8.22 8.73 25.98
N PHE A 117 -7.57 9.88 26.25
CA PHE A 117 -6.71 10.53 25.27
C PHE A 117 -5.48 9.66 24.92
N LEU A 118 -4.88 8.99 25.90
CA LEU A 118 -3.79 8.05 25.67
C LEU A 118 -4.25 6.85 24.82
N ALA A 119 -5.47 6.36 25.02
CA ALA A 119 -6.04 5.29 24.19
C ALA A 119 -6.27 5.74 22.74
N ILE A 120 -6.74 6.97 22.51
CA ILE A 120 -6.84 7.56 21.16
C ILE A 120 -5.45 7.66 20.52
N ALA A 121 -4.45 8.15 21.26
CA ALA A 121 -3.08 8.20 20.76
C ALA A 121 -2.54 6.80 20.43
N GLY A 122 -2.80 5.80 21.29
CA GLY A 122 -2.51 4.39 21.06
C GLY A 122 -3.13 3.86 19.77
N LEU A 123 -4.42 4.13 19.54
CA LEU A 123 -5.14 3.75 18.33
C LEU A 123 -4.51 4.39 17.07
N LEU A 124 -4.12 5.66 17.12
CA LEU A 124 -3.43 6.33 16.02
C LEU A 124 -2.05 5.71 15.74
N VAL A 125 -1.33 5.25 16.77
CA VAL A 125 -0.05 4.55 16.61
C VAL A 125 -0.25 3.16 15.99
N VAL A 126 -1.24 2.39 16.46
CA VAL A 126 -1.59 1.06 15.92
C VAL A 126 -1.98 1.15 14.45
N THR A 127 -2.87 2.06 14.10
CA THR A 127 -3.35 2.24 12.72
C THR A 127 -2.20 2.60 11.77
N ARG A 128 -1.23 3.43 12.22
CA ARG A 128 0.01 3.71 11.47
C ARG A 128 0.99 2.53 11.39
N GLY A 129 0.82 1.48 12.19
CA GLY A 129 1.62 0.25 12.15
C GLY A 129 1.13 -0.78 11.13
N ILE A 130 0.00 -0.55 10.47
CA ILE A 130 -0.55 -1.49 9.49
C ILE A 130 0.36 -1.54 8.25
N TYR A 131 0.69 -2.76 7.78
CA TYR A 131 1.54 -2.99 6.60
C TYR A 131 1.13 -2.20 5.36
N ARG A 132 -0.13 -1.83 5.29
CA ARG A 132 -0.72 -1.06 4.21
C ARG A 132 -0.21 0.37 4.07
N ILE A 133 0.25 0.99 5.16
CA ILE A 133 0.74 2.38 5.17
C ILE A 133 2.26 2.45 5.00
N LEU A 134 2.98 1.36 5.31
CA LEU A 134 4.45 1.34 5.35
C LEU A 134 5.16 1.61 4.01
N PRO A 135 4.69 1.12 2.85
CA PRO A 135 5.40 1.28 1.58
C PRO A 135 5.38 2.71 1.01
N TRP A 136 4.55 3.60 1.58
CA TRP A 136 4.37 4.99 1.12
C TRP A 136 3.98 5.14 -0.36
N GLY A 137 3.32 4.12 -0.93
CA GLY A 137 2.81 4.14 -2.30
C GLY A 137 1.35 4.61 -2.38
N PHE A 138 0.98 5.26 -3.48
CA PHE A 138 -0.40 5.61 -3.81
C PHE A 138 -0.73 5.13 -5.21
N ALA A 139 -1.94 4.61 -5.43
CA ALA A 139 -2.39 4.36 -6.79
C ALA A 139 -2.66 5.69 -7.50
N SER A 140 -2.34 5.79 -8.79
CA SER A 140 -2.78 6.91 -9.62
C SER A 140 -4.32 6.96 -9.68
N ARG A 141 -4.89 8.12 -10.03
CA ARG A 141 -6.35 8.33 -10.08
C ARG A 141 -7.06 7.41 -11.07
N ASP A 142 -6.39 7.10 -12.17
CA ASP A 142 -6.84 6.15 -13.20
C ASP A 142 -6.57 4.68 -12.81
N GLY A 143 -5.76 4.44 -11.78
CA GLY A 143 -5.35 3.09 -11.37
C GLY A 143 -4.35 2.42 -12.32
N SER A 144 -3.79 3.15 -13.29
CA SER A 144 -2.84 2.59 -14.26
C SER A 144 -1.46 2.33 -13.67
N THR A 145 -1.09 3.11 -12.65
CA THR A 145 0.23 3.08 -12.00
C THR A 145 0.11 3.20 -10.48
N VAL A 146 1.16 2.78 -9.78
CA VAL A 146 1.37 3.01 -8.35
C VAL A 146 2.60 3.87 -8.17
N ASP A 147 2.40 5.06 -7.62
CA ASP A 147 3.42 6.07 -7.40
C ASP A 147 4.07 5.93 -6.02
N PHE A 148 5.40 5.92 -6.00
CA PHE A 148 6.21 5.89 -4.79
C PHE A 148 7.03 7.18 -4.69
N PRO A 149 6.48 8.28 -4.14
CA PRO A 149 7.13 9.59 -4.15
C PRO A 149 8.44 9.65 -3.34
N LYS A 150 8.60 8.74 -2.37
CA LYS A 150 9.74 8.70 -1.46
C LYS A 150 10.37 7.30 -1.43
N ALA A 151 10.57 6.71 -2.60
CA ALA A 151 11.26 5.44 -2.71
C ALA A 151 12.78 5.58 -2.47
N HIS A 152 13.36 4.56 -1.86
CA HIS A 152 14.80 4.42 -1.67
C HIS A 152 15.51 4.27 -3.03
N PRO A 153 16.68 4.87 -3.26
CA PRO A 153 17.39 4.80 -4.55
C PRO A 153 17.63 3.37 -5.06
N ASN A 154 18.07 2.44 -4.20
CA ASN A 154 18.27 1.04 -4.58
C ASN A 154 16.98 0.35 -5.06
N PHE A 155 15.85 0.68 -4.43
CA PHE A 155 14.56 0.17 -4.88
C PHE A 155 14.18 0.75 -6.24
N VAL A 156 14.40 2.05 -6.45
CA VAL A 156 14.13 2.70 -7.74
C VAL A 156 14.96 2.07 -8.85
N ALA A 157 16.28 1.91 -8.64
CA ALA A 157 17.16 1.28 -9.61
C ALA A 157 16.75 -0.17 -9.93
N ALA A 158 16.46 -0.97 -8.90
CA ALA A 158 16.03 -2.35 -9.09
C ALA A 158 14.65 -2.46 -9.77
N ALA A 159 13.71 -1.57 -9.43
CA ALA A 159 12.40 -1.53 -10.06
C ALA A 159 12.48 -1.08 -11.54
N GLN A 160 13.33 -0.10 -11.86
CA GLN A 160 13.60 0.28 -13.25
C GLN A 160 14.22 -0.86 -14.05
N ALA A 161 15.17 -1.60 -13.46
CA ALA A 161 15.75 -2.78 -14.10
C ALA A 161 14.70 -3.87 -14.33
N ALA A 162 13.85 -4.15 -13.34
CA ALA A 162 12.75 -5.10 -13.45
C ALA A 162 11.73 -4.68 -14.54
N HIS A 163 11.42 -3.39 -14.65
CA HIS A 163 10.55 -2.87 -15.71
C HIS A 163 11.18 -3.05 -17.09
N ALA A 164 12.46 -2.73 -17.25
CA ALA A 164 13.16 -2.90 -18.51
C ALA A 164 13.16 -4.38 -18.95
N GLN A 165 13.42 -5.29 -18.01
CA GLN A 165 13.35 -6.74 -18.27
C GLN A 165 11.93 -7.20 -18.66
N ALA A 166 10.90 -6.73 -17.95
CA ALA A 166 9.51 -7.06 -18.28
C ALA A 166 9.11 -6.56 -19.68
N MET A 167 9.53 -5.35 -20.06
CA MET A 167 9.30 -4.82 -21.40
C MET A 167 10.02 -5.63 -22.48
N GLN A 168 11.27 -6.06 -22.24
CA GLN A 168 12.02 -6.91 -23.16
C GLN A 168 11.35 -8.28 -23.34
N GLN A 169 10.88 -8.90 -22.26
CA GLN A 169 10.17 -10.17 -22.31
C GLN A 169 8.85 -10.06 -23.09
N TYR A 170 8.10 -8.98 -22.86
CA TYR A 170 6.87 -8.69 -23.59
C TYR A 170 7.12 -8.49 -25.09
N ALA A 171 8.15 -7.71 -25.45
CA ALA A 171 8.52 -7.50 -26.85
C ALA A 171 8.95 -8.81 -27.53
N ALA A 172 9.74 -9.65 -26.85
CA ALA A 172 10.16 -10.95 -27.37
C ALA A 172 8.97 -11.90 -27.60
N TRP A 173 8.00 -11.90 -26.69
CA TRP A 173 6.78 -12.68 -26.83
C TRP A 173 5.91 -12.19 -28.01
N HIS A 174 5.80 -10.87 -28.19
CA HIS A 174 5.07 -10.33 -29.34
C HIS A 174 5.72 -10.67 -30.68
N ALA A 175 7.06 -10.59 -30.74
CA ALA A 175 7.80 -10.96 -31.94
C ALA A 175 7.62 -12.45 -32.29
N SER A 176 7.62 -13.34 -31.30
CA SER A 176 7.41 -14.78 -31.54
C SER A 176 5.98 -15.08 -32.01
N GLN A 177 4.98 -14.38 -31.47
CA GLN A 177 3.60 -14.51 -31.97
C GLN A 177 3.46 -14.04 -33.41
N GLN A 178 3.99 -12.88 -33.75
CA GLN A 178 3.93 -12.35 -35.11
C GLN A 178 4.61 -13.30 -36.11
N ALA A 179 5.76 -13.87 -35.74
CA ALA A 179 6.44 -14.87 -36.56
C ALA A 179 5.58 -16.12 -36.77
N ALA A 180 4.92 -16.62 -35.71
CA ALA A 180 4.03 -17.76 -35.80
C ALA A 180 2.81 -17.50 -36.71
N TYR A 181 2.18 -16.32 -36.59
CA TYR A 181 1.08 -15.92 -37.46
C TYR A 181 1.51 -15.80 -38.93
N ALA A 182 2.69 -15.23 -39.19
CA ALA A 182 3.23 -15.12 -40.55
C ALA A 182 3.48 -16.50 -41.19
N GLN A 183 4.01 -17.46 -40.43
CA GLN A 183 4.20 -18.83 -40.90
C GLN A 183 2.87 -19.54 -41.22
N GLN A 184 1.84 -19.34 -40.39
CA GLN A 184 0.51 -19.90 -40.65
C GLN A 184 -0.13 -19.32 -41.91
N GLN A 185 0.02 -18.02 -42.14
CA GLN A 185 -0.48 -17.38 -43.36
C GLN A 185 0.24 -17.88 -44.60
N ALA A 186 1.55 -18.11 -44.53
CA ALA A 186 2.32 -18.67 -45.64
C ALA A 186 1.94 -20.13 -45.96
N ALA A 187 1.52 -20.90 -44.96
CA ALA A 187 1.07 -22.28 -45.13
C ALA A 187 -0.38 -22.41 -45.64
N TYR A 188 -1.21 -21.37 -45.47
CA TYR A 188 -2.59 -21.38 -45.93
C TYR A 188 -2.65 -21.18 -47.45
N GLN A 189 -2.77 -22.28 -48.20
CA GLN A 189 -3.17 -22.25 -49.60
C GLN A 189 -4.70 -22.24 -49.70
N PRO A 190 -5.33 -21.18 -50.23
CA PRO A 190 -6.76 -21.17 -50.41
C PRO A 190 -7.18 -22.28 -51.41
N PRO A 191 -8.28 -22.99 -51.16
CA PRO A 191 -8.79 -24.00 -52.09
C PRO A 191 -9.10 -23.34 -53.44
N GLN A 192 -8.57 -23.94 -54.52
CA GLN A 192 -8.88 -23.50 -55.88
C GLN A 192 -10.22 -24.15 -56.27
N PHE A 193 -11.25 -23.31 -56.43
CA PHE A 193 -12.58 -23.72 -56.90
C PHE A 193 -12.68 -23.63 -58.41
#